data_AF-A0A1K0GFR4-F1
#
_entry.id   AF-A0A1K0GFR4-F1
#
_cell.length_a   1.000
_cell.length_b   1.000
_cell.length_c   1.000
_cell.angle_alpha   90.00
_cell.angle_beta   90.00
_cell.angle_gamma   90.00
#
_symmetry.space_group_name_H-M   'P 1'
#
loop_
_entity.id
_entity.type
_entity.pdbx_description
1 polymer ?
#
loop_
_entity_poly.entity_id
_entity_poly.type
_entity_poly.pdbx_seq_one_letter_code
_entity_poly.pdbx_strand_id
1 'polypeptide(L)'
;MPDYKVNSDETAATSQALLNDFSQLQDKLTEVKGKISGLLANGYSTPAAQQRFSPFFDEFAKGFDQVNQGLQGISQYVKSVGDAFSQTDDQLGANLG
;
A
#
# COMPACT_ATOMS: atom_id res chain seq x y z
N MET A 1 -33.69 14.76 -6.57
CA MET A 1 -32.21 14.72 -6.53
C MET A 1 -31.83 13.30 -6.17
N PRO A 2 -30.92 12.63 -6.90
CA PRO A 2 -30.45 11.31 -6.49
C PRO A 2 -29.87 11.44 -5.08
N ASP A 3 -30.32 10.58 -4.17
CA ASP A 3 -29.80 10.45 -2.81
C ASP A 3 -28.40 9.84 -2.94
N TYR A 4 -27.42 10.68 -3.30
CA TYR A 4 -26.01 10.34 -3.24
C TYR A 4 -25.66 10.20 -1.76
N LYS A 5 -26.06 9.07 -1.16
CA LYS A 5 -25.43 8.56 0.05
C LYS A 5 -24.05 8.10 -0.34
N VAL A 6 -23.18 9.06 -0.65
CA VAL A 6 -21.75 8.84 -0.56
C VAL A 6 -21.58 8.46 0.88
N ASN A 7 -21.34 7.17 1.13
CA ASN A 7 -20.99 6.70 2.45
C ASN A 7 -19.55 7.16 2.68
N SER A 8 -19.38 8.48 2.86
CA SER A 8 -18.11 9.17 3.06
C SER A 8 -17.41 8.57 4.27
N ASP A 9 -18.19 8.24 5.30
CA ASP A 9 -17.73 7.54 6.50
C ASP A 9 -17.20 6.14 6.19
N GLU A 10 -17.93 5.31 5.42
CA GLU A 10 -17.44 3.99 5.00
C GLU A 10 -16.25 4.08 4.06
N THR A 11 -16.22 5.08 3.18
CA THR A 11 -15.10 5.33 2.27
C THR A 11 -13.86 5.70 3.07
N ALA A 12 -13.96 6.63 4.03
CA ALA A 12 -12.86 7.03 4.90
C ALA A 12 -12.39 5.89 5.83
N ALA A 13 -13.33 5.12 6.40
CA ALA A 13 -13.00 3.98 7.25
C ALA A 13 -12.28 2.86 6.47
N THR A 14 -12.80 2.51 5.28
CA THR A 14 -12.18 1.51 4.39
C THR A 14 -10.81 1.97 3.93
N SER A 15 -10.68 3.25 3.62
CA SER A 15 -9.42 3.90 3.27
C SER A 15 -8.35 3.79 4.36
N GLN A 16 -8.73 4.08 5.60
CA GLN A 16 -7.83 3.96 6.74
C GLN A 16 -7.47 2.48 7.01
N ALA A 17 -8.42 1.56 6.87
CA ALA A 17 -8.16 0.13 6.98
C ALA A 17 -7.16 -0.36 5.92
N LEU A 18 -7.35 0.05 4.66
CA LEU A 18 -6.44 -0.27 3.56
C LEU A 18 -5.02 0.26 3.83
N LEU A 19 -4.89 1.51 4.31
CA LEU A 19 -3.58 2.07 4.70
C LEU A 19 -2.88 1.23 5.78
N ASN A 20 -3.63 0.78 6.79
CA ASN A 20 -3.09 -0.05 7.86
C ASN A 20 -2.64 -1.43 7.34
N ASP A 21 -3.46 -2.08 6.52
CA ASP A 21 -3.15 -3.37 5.90
C ASP A 21 -1.91 -3.26 4.99
N PHE A 22 -1.76 -2.14 4.28
CA PHE A 22 -0.59 -1.85 3.47
C PHE A 22 0.69 -1.69 4.29
N SER A 23 0.63 -0.99 5.42
CA SER A 23 1.77 -0.90 6.35
C SER A 23 2.18 -2.30 6.84
N GLN A 24 1.22 -3.13 7.23
CA GLN A 24 1.50 -4.50 7.70
C GLN A 24 2.11 -5.38 6.60
N LEU A 25 1.64 -5.24 5.36
CA LEU A 25 2.20 -5.95 4.22
C LEU A 25 3.65 -5.52 3.96
N GLN A 26 3.94 -4.22 4.04
CA GLN A 26 5.28 -3.68 3.86
C GLN A 26 6.25 -4.21 4.93
N ASP A 27 5.81 -4.25 6.19
CA ASP A 27 6.58 -4.82 7.31
C ASP A 27 6.86 -6.31 7.07
N LYS A 28 5.84 -7.07 6.64
CA LYS A 28 5.99 -8.51 6.41
C LYS A 28 6.96 -8.81 5.28
N LEU A 29 6.88 -8.05 4.19
CA LEU A 29 7.78 -8.20 3.05
C LEU A 29 9.22 -7.82 3.42
N THR A 30 9.41 -6.80 4.28
CA THR A 30 10.72 -6.43 4.83
C THR A 30 11.29 -7.55 5.69
N GLU A 31 10.47 -8.18 6.52
CA GLU A 31 10.84 -9.36 7.32
C GLU A 31 11.30 -10.53 6.41
N VAL A 32 10.55 -10.81 5.34
CA VAL A 32 10.90 -11.86 4.35
C VAL A 32 12.24 -11.53 3.66
N LYS A 33 12.45 -10.29 3.23
CA LYS A 33 13.72 -9.83 2.64
C LYS A 33 14.89 -10.06 3.59
N GLY A 34 14.72 -9.73 4.86
CA GLY A 34 15.72 -9.94 5.91
C GLY A 34 16.06 -11.42 6.10
N LYS A 35 15.05 -12.29 6.14
CA LYS A 35 15.24 -13.75 6.23
C LYS A 35 15.99 -14.32 5.04
N ILE A 36 15.64 -13.91 3.81
CA ILE A 36 16.36 -14.36 2.60
C ILE A 36 17.81 -13.89 2.64
N SER A 37 18.05 -12.64 3.02
CA SER A 37 19.41 -12.08 3.15
C SER A 37 20.23 -12.85 4.19
N GLY A 38 19.62 -13.20 5.33
CA GLY A 38 20.24 -14.03 6.37
C GLY A 38 20.53 -15.45 5.90
N LEU A 39 19.64 -16.08 5.13
CA LEU A 39 19.86 -17.39 4.54
C LEU A 39 21.03 -17.39 3.54
N LEU A 40 21.14 -16.34 2.72
CA LEU A 40 22.26 -16.18 1.78
C LEU A 40 23.60 -15.97 2.51
N ALA A 41 23.59 -15.20 3.59
CA ALA A 41 24.79 -14.94 4.39
C ALA A 41 25.27 -16.19 5.15
N ASN A 42 24.34 -16.91 5.79
CA ASN A 42 24.68 -17.91 6.82
C ASN A 42 24.40 -19.37 6.41
N GLY A 43 23.52 -19.63 5.44
CA GLY A 43 23.03 -20.98 5.12
C GLY A 43 23.31 -21.47 3.69
N TYR A 44 23.44 -20.56 2.72
CA TYR A 44 23.64 -20.86 1.30
C TYR A 44 24.93 -20.20 0.75
N SER A 45 26.01 -20.26 1.53
CA SER A 45 27.29 -19.60 1.21
C SER A 45 28.07 -20.26 0.05
N THR A 46 27.49 -21.22 -0.67
CA THR A 46 28.12 -21.80 -1.85
C THR A 46 27.85 -20.94 -3.09
N PRO A 47 28.87 -20.70 -3.95
CA PRO A 47 28.72 -19.85 -5.13
C PRO A 47 27.56 -20.26 -6.05
N ALA A 48 27.33 -21.58 -6.19
CA ALA A 48 26.25 -22.12 -7.00
C ALA A 48 24.85 -21.83 -6.43
N ALA A 49 24.67 -21.89 -5.11
CA ALA A 49 23.39 -21.56 -4.49
C ALA A 49 23.09 -20.07 -4.62
N GLN A 50 24.08 -19.21 -4.38
CA GLN A 50 23.96 -17.77 -4.50
C GLN A 50 23.59 -17.34 -5.93
N GLN A 51 24.23 -17.93 -6.93
CA GLN A 51 23.95 -17.67 -8.35
C GLN A 51 22.55 -18.11 -8.79
N ARG A 52 22.01 -19.17 -8.16
CA ARG A 52 20.64 -19.65 -8.42
C ARG A 52 19.58 -18.86 -7.66
N PHE A 53 19.88 -18.35 -6.47
CA PHE A 53 18.93 -17.62 -5.64
C PHE A 53 18.83 -16.13 -5.96
N SER A 54 19.91 -15.51 -6.45
CA SER A 54 19.94 -14.07 -6.77
C SER A 54 18.80 -13.61 -7.70
N PRO A 55 18.47 -14.33 -8.80
CA PRO A 55 17.37 -13.93 -9.69
C PRO A 55 16.02 -13.89 -8.99
N PHE A 56 15.72 -14.86 -8.11
CA PHE A 56 14.47 -14.90 -7.36
C PHE A 56 14.37 -13.73 -6.37
N PHE A 57 15.49 -13.35 -5.75
CA PHE A 57 15.54 -12.20 -4.86
C PHE A 57 15.35 -10.88 -5.62
N ASP A 58 15.98 -10.73 -6.79
CA ASP A 58 15.83 -9.55 -7.62
C ASP A 58 14.39 -9.38 -8.14
N GLU A 59 13.75 -10.49 -8.53
CA GLU A 59 12.35 -10.50 -8.95
C GLU A 59 11.41 -10.18 -7.78
N PHE A 60 11.66 -10.75 -6.60
CA PHE A 60 10.94 -10.39 -5.38
C PHE A 60 11.08 -8.89 -5.05
N ALA A 61 12.28 -8.34 -5.10
CA ALA A 61 12.54 -6.93 -4.82
C ALA A 61 11.81 -6.01 -5.81
N LYS A 62 11.78 -6.36 -7.10
CA LYS A 62 11.00 -5.63 -8.12
C LYS A 62 9.50 -5.69 -7.86
N GLY A 63 8.97 -6.88 -7.55
CA GLY A 63 7.55 -7.04 -7.21
C GLY A 63 7.17 -6.26 -5.96
N PHE A 64 8.05 -6.23 -4.97
CA PHE A 64 7.89 -5.42 -3.76
C PHE A 64 7.77 -3.93 -4.08
N ASP A 65 8.69 -3.38 -4.88
CA ASP A 65 8.65 -1.97 -5.28
C ASP A 65 7.38 -1.64 -6.06
N GLN A 66 6.94 -2.52 -6.97
CA GLN A 66 5.71 -2.35 -7.73
C GLN A 66 4.47 -2.34 -6.84
N VAL A 67 4.39 -3.26 -5.88
CA VAL A 67 3.31 -3.29 -4.89
C VAL A 67 3.30 -1.95 -4.15
N ASN A 68 4.42 -1.54 -3.56
CA ASN A 68 4.52 -0.29 -2.80
C ASN A 68 4.09 0.95 -3.62
N GLN A 69 4.46 1.03 -4.90
CA GLN A 69 4.01 2.10 -5.80
C GLN A 69 2.49 2.06 -6.02
N GLY A 70 1.92 0.87 -6.24
CA GLY A 70 0.47 0.69 -6.35
C GLY A 70 -0.27 1.12 -5.07
N LEU A 71 0.27 0.77 -3.90
CA LEU A 71 -0.30 1.14 -2.61
C LEU A 71 -0.30 2.66 -2.40
N GLN A 72 0.79 3.34 -2.78
CA GLN A 72 0.87 4.80 -2.72
C GLN A 72 -0.16 5.46 -3.64
N GLY A 73 -0.33 4.95 -4.87
CA GLY A 73 -1.32 5.46 -5.80
C GLY A 73 -2.75 5.33 -5.29
N ILE A 74 -3.10 4.17 -4.72
CA ILE A 74 -4.41 3.94 -4.09
C ILE A 74 -4.61 4.90 -2.92
N SER A 75 -3.61 5.06 -2.05
CA SER A 75 -3.64 5.94 -0.89
C SER A 75 -3.88 7.41 -1.28
N GLN A 76 -3.22 7.88 -2.34
CA GLN A 76 -3.39 9.24 -2.85
C GLN A 76 -4.78 9.45 -3.46
N TYR A 77 -5.29 8.47 -4.22
CA TYR A 77 -6.63 8.51 -4.78
C TYR A 77 -7.70 8.57 -3.69
N VAL A 78 -7.58 7.68 -2.71
CA VAL A 78 -8.45 7.64 -1.53
C VAL A 78 -8.49 8.99 -0.80
N LYS A 79 -7.31 9.59 -0.57
CA LYS A 79 -7.21 10.89 0.10
C LYS A 79 -7.86 12.00 -0.73
N SER A 80 -7.58 12.05 -2.03
CA SER A 80 -8.12 13.09 -2.90
C SER A 80 -9.65 13.02 -3.03
N VAL A 81 -10.21 11.81 -3.02
CA VAL A 81 -11.66 11.60 -2.98
C VAL A 81 -12.26 12.13 -1.69
N GLY A 82 -11.66 11.81 -0.53
CA GLY A 82 -12.08 12.37 0.76
C GLY A 82 -12.04 13.90 0.81
N ASP A 83 -10.93 14.49 0.35
CA ASP A 83 -10.75 15.95 0.32
C ASP A 83 -11.78 16.65 -0.59
N ALA A 84 -12.06 16.06 -1.77
CA ALA A 84 -13.04 16.59 -2.72
C ALA A 84 -14.48 16.52 -2.17
N PHE A 85 -14.83 15.44 -1.46
CA PHE A 85 -16.13 15.34 -0.80
C PHE A 85 -16.28 16.35 0.34
N SER A 86 -15.25 16.50 1.19
CA SER A 86 -15.25 17.51 2.25
C SER A 86 -15.45 18.92 1.68
N GLN A 87 -14.71 19.29 0.63
CA GLN A 87 -14.89 20.60 -0.01
C GLN A 87 -16.27 20.79 -0.63
N THR A 88 -16.84 19.75 -1.21
CA THR A 88 -18.19 19.82 -1.81
C THR A 88 -19.25 20.01 -0.73
N ASP A 89 -19.12 19.31 0.40
CA ASP A 89 -20.04 19.42 1.53
C ASP A 89 -19.93 20.78 2.22
N ASP A 90 -18.71 21.29 2.44
CA ASP A 90 -18.46 22.64 2.96
C ASP A 90 -19.10 23.72 2.07
N GLN A 91 -18.99 23.56 0.74
CA GLN A 91 -19.61 24.47 -0.22
C GLN A 91 -21.14 24.39 -0.19
N LEU A 92 -21.72 23.19 -0.09
CA LEU A 92 -23.17 23.01 0.02
C LEU A 92 -23.71 23.60 1.33
N GLY A 93 -23.02 23.37 2.45
CA GLY A 93 -23.36 23.94 3.75
C GLY A 93 -23.25 25.47 3.77
N ALA A 94 -22.24 26.04 3.13
CA ALA A 94 -22.07 27.49 3.00
C ALA A 94 -23.14 28.16 2.13
N ASN A 95 -23.78 27.43 1.20
CA ASN A 95 -24.87 27.95 0.37
C ASN A 95 -26.26 27.78 1.02
N LEU A 96 -26.35 27.03 2.12
CA LEU A 96 -27.60 26.80 2.87
C LEU A 96 -27.74 27.71 4.10
N GLY A 97 -26.73 28.55 4.41
CA GLY A 97 -26.76 29.61 5.42
C GLY A 97 -26.79 31.00 4.80
#